data_AF-A0A1Z2L2V4-F1
#
_entry.id   AF-A0A1Z2L2V4-F1
#
_cell.length_a   1.000
_cell.length_b   1.000
_cell.length_c   1.000
_cell.angle_alpha   90.00
_cell.angle_beta   90.00
_cell.angle_gamma   90.00
#
_symmetry.space_group_name_H-M   'P 1'
#
loop_
_entity.id
_entity.type
_entity.pdbx_description
1 polymer ?
#
loop_
_entity_poly.entity_id
_entity_poly.type
_entity_poly.pdbx_seq_one_letter_code
_entity_poly.pdbx_strand_id
1 'polypeptide(L)'
;MTAATTSTPRAERSPGRLAGLRGLAWVVWRQHRLTSWIALAAFLAFCAELLWLRSSMMSFIDANGLRAACESAAACERRGPAVGAFQHEYYDLLRLNGLLLTWLPLLFGMFVAGPVVARELETGTYKMAWTQSVSPARWFAAKLALPVVAALAGVSVLSALHTWTWRSVDSADSGALLVDWRWFDAFDALGTAPVAGSLAAIGLGALAGLLVKRVLPAMAGTAVAGVALYWPLAAVRPRLLSPETLLGRDVPALSDGDSWRFERGMVSATGRRLPEPDCVLLEKLEGACLSRHNATGWYVDYHPAAHFWPLQGIHAGIVLAAAVALGAGTLWWMRRSYP
;
A
#
# COMPACT_ATOMS: atom_id res chain seq x y z
N MET A 1 -4.66 71.07 42.56
CA MET A 1 -3.95 71.08 41.26
C MET A 1 -2.63 70.37 41.52
N THR A 2 -2.40 69.13 41.11
CA THR A 2 -2.32 68.62 39.72
C THR A 2 -2.59 67.11 39.73
N ALA A 3 -3.46 66.64 38.83
CA ALA A 3 -3.68 65.22 38.58
C ALA A 3 -2.57 64.68 37.66
N ALA A 4 -1.83 63.66 38.09
CA ALA A 4 -0.86 62.97 37.27
C ALA A 4 -1.51 61.73 36.65
N THR A 5 -1.75 61.79 35.34
CA THR A 5 -2.25 60.70 34.51
C THR A 5 -1.13 59.65 34.30
N THR A 6 -1.30 58.47 34.88
CA THR A 6 -0.51 57.28 34.52
C THR A 6 -0.92 56.78 33.13
N SER A 7 -0.07 56.96 32.14
CA SER A 7 -0.19 56.33 30.83
C SER A 7 0.27 54.87 30.91
N THR A 8 -0.65 53.92 30.85
CA THR A 8 -0.34 52.52 30.58
C THR A 8 0.16 52.38 29.14
N PRO A 9 1.34 51.77 28.89
CA PRO A 9 1.78 51.52 27.53
C PRO A 9 0.86 50.48 26.89
N ARG A 10 0.19 50.90 25.82
CA ARG A 10 -0.63 50.04 24.96
C ARG A 10 0.31 49.03 24.29
N ALA A 11 0.21 47.75 24.64
CA ALA A 11 0.91 46.69 23.95
C ALA A 11 0.52 46.71 22.47
N GLU A 12 1.41 47.19 21.61
CA GLU A 12 1.29 47.06 20.17
C GLU A 12 1.28 45.57 19.82
N ARG A 13 0.10 45.04 19.53
CA ARG A 13 -0.04 43.75 18.84
C ARG A 13 0.57 43.93 17.45
N SER A 14 1.80 43.42 17.29
CA SER A 14 2.43 43.38 15.98
C SER A 14 1.54 42.61 14.99
N PRO A 15 1.29 43.15 13.79
CA PRO A 15 0.44 42.51 12.79
C PRO A 15 1.07 41.18 12.33
N GLY A 16 0.18 40.23 12.04
CA GLY A 16 0.46 38.82 11.83
C GLY A 16 1.63 38.55 10.90
N ARG A 17 2.74 38.04 11.46
CA ARG A 17 3.75 37.33 10.67
C ARG A 17 3.16 35.96 10.33
N LEU A 18 3.02 35.71 9.03
CA LEU A 18 2.77 34.40 8.43
C LEU A 18 3.49 33.30 9.23
N ALA A 19 2.76 32.23 9.54
CA ALA A 19 3.18 31.11 10.38
C ALA A 19 4.39 30.35 9.80
N GLY A 20 5.59 30.92 9.92
CA GLY A 20 6.83 30.20 9.65
C GLY A 20 7.07 29.13 10.70
N LEU A 21 7.65 28.00 10.30
CA LEU A 21 8.16 26.97 11.22
C LEU A 21 9.04 27.66 12.29
N ARG A 22 8.68 27.53 13.57
CA ARG A 22 9.43 28.10 14.71
C ARG A 22 10.08 26.98 15.55
N GLY A 23 11.19 27.30 16.20
CA GLY A 23 11.84 26.41 17.17
C GLY A 23 12.35 25.10 16.56
N LEU A 24 12.08 23.98 17.23
CA LEU A 24 12.57 22.65 16.85
C LEU A 24 12.19 22.26 15.40
N ALA A 25 10.98 22.58 14.96
CA ALA A 25 10.51 22.27 13.61
C ALA A 25 11.34 22.97 12.52
N TRP A 26 11.81 24.20 12.78
CA TRP A 26 12.70 24.93 11.88
C TRP A 26 14.09 24.31 11.81
N VAL A 27 14.64 23.86 12.94
CA VAL A 27 15.95 23.20 13.00
C VAL A 27 15.91 21.87 12.25
N VAL A 28 14.88 21.05 12.49
CA VAL A 28 14.66 19.78 11.79
C VAL A 28 14.53 20.04 10.28
N TRP A 29 13.73 21.03 9.87
CA TRP A 29 13.62 21.42 8.47
C TRP A 29 14.98 21.81 7.88
N ARG A 30 15.74 22.68 8.54
CA ARG A 30 17.06 23.13 8.04
C ARG A 30 18.05 21.99 7.91
N GLN A 31 18.02 21.02 8.83
CA GLN A 31 18.87 19.83 8.81
C GLN A 31 18.51 18.88 7.65
N HIS A 32 17.22 18.70 7.36
CA HIS A 32 16.75 17.74 6.36
C HIS A 32 16.38 18.38 5.00
N ARG A 33 16.55 19.70 4.83
CA ARG A 33 16.07 20.45 3.65
C ARG A 33 16.49 19.86 2.31
N LEU A 34 17.75 19.41 2.16
CA LEU A 34 18.23 18.87 0.90
C LEU A 34 17.54 17.54 0.59
N THR A 35 17.49 16.64 1.57
CA THR A 35 16.77 15.36 1.45
C THR A 35 15.29 15.58 1.18
N SER A 36 14.65 16.56 1.83
CA SER A 36 13.26 16.93 1.58
C SER A 36 13.04 17.45 0.16
N TRP A 37 13.94 18.28 -0.37
CA TRP A 37 13.85 18.76 -1.75
C TRP A 37 14.08 17.64 -2.77
N ILE A 38 15.05 16.75 -2.53
CA ILE A 38 15.28 15.58 -3.39
C ILE A 38 14.04 14.67 -3.38
N ALA A 39 13.49 14.38 -2.19
CA ALA A 39 12.28 13.58 -2.06
C ALA A 39 11.08 14.22 -2.76
N LEU A 40 10.93 15.55 -2.65
CA LEU A 40 9.88 16.28 -3.34
C LEU A 40 10.07 16.26 -4.87
N ALA A 41 11.30 16.46 -5.36
CA ALA A 41 11.60 16.38 -6.78
C ALA A 41 11.33 14.98 -7.33
N ALA A 42 11.75 13.93 -6.61
CA ALA A 42 11.47 12.54 -6.97
C ALA A 42 9.97 12.24 -6.97
N PHE A 43 9.23 12.72 -5.96
CA PHE A 43 7.77 12.63 -5.90
C PHE A 43 7.10 13.30 -7.11
N LEU A 44 7.49 14.53 -7.45
CA LEU A 44 6.94 15.25 -8.59
C LEU A 44 7.27 14.58 -9.92
N ALA A 45 8.50 14.08 -10.06
CA ALA A 45 8.93 13.33 -11.25
C ALA A 45 8.10 12.05 -11.42
N PHE A 46 7.86 11.32 -10.33
CA PHE A 46 7.07 10.10 -10.35
C PHE A 46 5.58 10.37 -10.63
N CYS A 47 5.02 11.45 -10.08
CA CYS A 47 3.68 11.92 -10.48
C CYS A 47 3.63 12.23 -11.99
N ALA A 48 4.60 12.97 -12.51
CA ALA A 48 4.66 13.32 -13.93
C ALA A 48 4.79 12.07 -14.82
N GLU A 49 5.60 11.10 -14.41
CA GLU A 49 5.76 9.82 -15.09
C GLU A 49 4.44 9.03 -15.11
N LEU A 50 3.71 8.92 -14.00
CA LEU A 50 2.41 8.22 -13.97
C LEU A 50 1.36 8.89 -14.87
N LEU A 51 1.36 10.22 -14.92
CA LEU A 51 0.48 11.00 -15.81
C LEU A 51 0.84 10.78 -17.29
N TRP A 52 2.13 10.86 -17.60
CA TRP A 52 2.64 10.57 -18.95
C TRP A 52 2.32 9.14 -19.37
N LEU A 53 2.61 8.16 -18.50
CA LEU A 53 2.38 6.74 -18.75
C LEU A 53 0.92 6.46 -19.07
N ARG A 54 -0.01 6.99 -18.26
CA ARG A 54 -1.44 6.86 -18.57
C ARG A 54 -1.81 7.48 -19.91
N SER A 55 -1.34 8.70 -20.18
CA SER A 55 -1.63 9.39 -21.44
C SER A 55 -1.13 8.59 -22.64
N SER A 56 0.12 8.12 -22.60
CA SER A 56 0.75 7.32 -23.64
C SER A 56 0.01 6.01 -23.87
N MET A 57 -0.27 5.26 -22.80
CA MET A 57 -1.02 4.00 -22.89
C MET A 57 -2.41 4.20 -23.48
N MET A 58 -3.17 5.20 -23.00
CA MET A 58 -4.51 5.49 -23.53
C MET A 58 -4.46 5.89 -25.01
N SER A 59 -3.48 6.70 -25.40
CA SER A 59 -3.31 7.11 -26.81
C SER A 59 -2.94 5.92 -27.71
N PHE A 60 -2.11 4.99 -27.22
CA PHE A 60 -1.73 3.79 -27.94
C PHE A 60 -2.92 2.85 -28.11
N ILE A 61 -3.69 2.63 -27.03
CA ILE A 61 -4.90 1.82 -27.02
C ILE A 61 -5.90 2.35 -28.05
N ASP A 62 -6.06 3.68 -28.13
CA ASP A 62 -6.99 4.33 -29.05
C ASP A 62 -6.54 4.23 -30.50
N ALA A 63 -5.27 4.54 -30.77
CA ALA A 63 -4.69 4.50 -32.10
C ALA A 63 -4.74 3.10 -32.73
N ASN A 64 -4.64 2.05 -31.90
CA ASN A 64 -4.66 0.66 -32.34
C ASN A 64 -6.03 -0.03 -32.18
N GLY A 65 -7.07 0.70 -31.77
CA GLY A 65 -8.43 0.16 -31.63
C GLY A 65 -8.54 -0.98 -30.60
N LEU A 66 -7.75 -0.91 -29.52
CA LEU A 66 -7.63 -1.98 -28.51
C LEU A 66 -8.67 -1.87 -27.38
N ARG A 67 -9.52 -0.84 -27.38
CA ARG A 67 -10.60 -0.66 -26.38
C ARG A 67 -11.68 -1.74 -26.47
N ALA A 68 -12.06 -2.13 -27.68
CA ALA A 68 -13.17 -3.05 -27.89
C ALA A 68 -12.68 -4.49 -27.87
N ALA A 69 -13.45 -5.39 -27.26
CA ALA A 69 -13.23 -6.84 -27.39
C ALA A 69 -13.22 -7.25 -28.87
N CYS A 70 -12.46 -8.29 -29.20
CA CYS A 70 -12.46 -8.82 -30.56
C CYS A 70 -13.77 -9.54 -30.86
N GLU A 71 -14.33 -9.30 -32.04
CA GLU A 71 -15.56 -9.99 -32.50
C GLU A 71 -15.30 -11.42 -33.00
N SER A 72 -14.04 -11.77 -33.31
CA SER A 72 -13.66 -13.12 -33.76
C SER A 72 -12.21 -13.43 -33.44
N ALA A 73 -11.86 -14.72 -33.41
CA ALA A 73 -10.48 -15.19 -33.19
C ALA A 73 -9.51 -14.59 -34.23
N ALA A 74 -9.90 -14.55 -35.50
CA ALA A 74 -9.08 -13.95 -36.56
C ALA A 74 -8.89 -12.42 -36.37
N ALA A 75 -9.89 -11.72 -35.84
CA ALA A 75 -9.74 -10.30 -35.50
C ALA A 75 -8.76 -10.09 -34.34
N CYS A 76 -8.76 -10.99 -33.37
CA CYS A 76 -7.81 -10.99 -32.26
C CYS A 76 -6.39 -11.32 -32.69
N GLU A 77 -6.21 -12.31 -33.56
CA GLU A 77 -4.90 -12.67 -34.11
C GLU A 77 -4.26 -11.49 -34.86
N ARG A 78 -5.06 -10.74 -35.65
CA ARG A 78 -4.58 -9.51 -36.33
C ARG A 78 -4.13 -8.41 -35.38
N ARG A 79 -4.66 -8.36 -34.15
CA ARG A 79 -4.25 -7.39 -33.11
C ARG A 79 -3.01 -7.84 -32.32
N GLY A 80 -2.63 -9.11 -32.41
CA GLY A 80 -1.49 -9.68 -31.68
C GLY A 80 -0.21 -8.86 -31.74
N PRO A 81 0.24 -8.35 -32.91
CA PRO A 81 1.42 -7.50 -32.99
C PRO A 81 1.30 -6.18 -32.22
N ALA A 82 0.13 -5.53 -32.24
CA ALA A 82 -0.11 -4.30 -31.48
C ALA A 82 -0.15 -4.55 -29.97
N VAL A 83 -0.72 -5.69 -29.55
CA VAL A 83 -0.70 -6.15 -28.16
C VAL A 83 0.74 -6.41 -27.70
N GLY A 84 1.55 -7.11 -28.50
CA GLY A 84 2.95 -7.37 -28.19
C GLY A 84 3.79 -6.09 -28.11
N ALA A 85 3.53 -5.12 -28.99
CA ALA A 85 4.19 -3.81 -28.93
C ALA A 85 3.81 -3.03 -27.66
N PHE A 86 2.52 -3.03 -27.28
CA PHE A 86 2.05 -2.43 -26.04
C PHE A 86 2.73 -3.04 -24.81
N GLN A 87 2.80 -4.37 -24.76
CA GLN A 87 3.47 -5.10 -23.68
C GLN A 87 4.94 -4.72 -23.59
N HIS A 88 5.66 -4.77 -24.72
CA HIS A 88 7.08 -4.42 -24.76
C HIS A 88 7.35 -2.99 -24.29
N GLU A 89 6.46 -2.04 -24.61
CA GLU A 89 6.67 -0.62 -24.28
C GLU A 89 6.25 -0.26 -22.85
N TYR A 90 5.15 -0.82 -22.34
CA TYR A 90 4.52 -0.32 -21.10
C TYR A 90 4.49 -1.31 -19.94
N TYR A 91 4.60 -2.63 -20.20
CA TYR A 91 4.42 -3.65 -19.15
C TYR A 91 5.42 -3.49 -18.00
N ASP A 92 6.72 -3.42 -18.33
CA ASP A 92 7.77 -3.39 -17.31
C ASP A 92 7.71 -2.11 -16.47
N LEU A 93 7.46 -0.96 -17.09
CA LEU A 93 7.38 0.31 -16.38
C LEU A 93 6.21 0.30 -15.37
N LEU A 94 5.05 -0.16 -15.80
CA LEU A 94 3.86 -0.23 -14.97
C LEU A 94 4.00 -1.27 -13.84
N ARG A 95 4.66 -2.40 -14.13
CA ARG A 95 5.02 -3.43 -13.15
C ARG A 95 6.00 -2.88 -12.11
N LEU A 96 7.04 -2.15 -12.52
CA LEU A 96 8.00 -1.52 -11.61
C LEU A 96 7.32 -0.49 -10.71
N ASN A 97 6.37 0.27 -11.24
CA ASN A 97 5.56 1.19 -10.45
C ASN A 97 4.72 0.45 -9.40
N GLY A 98 4.10 -0.67 -9.77
CA GLY A 98 3.38 -1.54 -8.83
C GLY A 98 4.29 -2.08 -7.72
N LEU A 99 5.48 -2.58 -8.07
CA LEU A 99 6.47 -3.06 -7.11
C LEU A 99 6.93 -1.95 -6.16
N LEU A 100 7.20 -0.75 -6.69
CA LEU A 100 7.57 0.39 -5.86
C LEU A 100 6.48 0.68 -4.83
N LEU A 101 5.21 0.81 -5.25
CA LEU A 101 4.09 1.10 -4.34
C LEU A 101 3.86 -0.01 -3.31
N THR A 102 4.04 -1.27 -3.71
CA THR A 102 3.94 -2.44 -2.81
C THR A 102 4.98 -2.40 -1.70
N TRP A 103 6.23 -2.06 -2.03
CA TRP A 103 7.33 -2.04 -1.07
C TRP A 103 7.54 -0.69 -0.37
N LEU A 104 6.92 0.39 -0.89
CA LEU A 104 7.03 1.75 -0.36
C LEU A 104 6.75 1.83 1.15
N PRO A 105 5.72 1.16 1.71
CA PRO A 105 5.53 1.05 3.14
C PRO A 105 6.78 0.63 3.91
N LEU A 106 7.40 -0.48 3.49
CA LEU A 106 8.56 -1.03 4.17
C LEU A 106 9.76 -0.08 4.09
N LEU A 107 9.93 0.61 2.95
CA LEU A 107 10.97 1.62 2.78
C LEU A 107 10.79 2.81 3.73
N PHE A 108 9.55 3.26 3.96
CA PHE A 108 9.24 4.31 4.94
C PHE A 108 9.62 3.87 6.37
N GLY A 109 9.27 2.65 6.76
CA GLY A 109 9.64 2.14 8.08
C GLY A 109 11.15 1.99 8.25
N MET A 110 11.78 1.28 7.30
CA MET A 110 13.18 0.86 7.38
C MET A 110 14.15 2.01 7.17
N PHE A 111 13.94 2.88 6.17
CA PHE A 111 14.93 3.90 5.81
C PHE A 111 14.60 5.30 6.34
N VAL A 112 13.35 5.55 6.73
CA VAL A 112 12.93 6.87 7.21
C VAL A 112 12.66 6.85 8.71
N ALA A 113 11.62 6.16 9.16
CA ALA A 113 11.15 6.26 10.53
C ALA A 113 12.14 5.66 11.55
N GLY A 114 12.65 4.45 11.30
CA GLY A 114 13.61 3.79 12.18
C GLY A 114 14.91 4.58 12.37
N PRO A 115 15.63 4.93 11.28
CA PRO A 115 16.89 5.66 11.38
C PRO A 115 16.75 7.06 11.99
N VAL A 116 15.66 7.79 11.73
CA VAL A 116 15.44 9.14 12.28
C VAL A 116 15.40 9.11 13.82
N VAL A 117 14.85 8.06 14.41
CA VAL A 117 14.82 7.87 15.87
C VAL A 117 16.11 7.23 16.38
N ALA A 118 16.53 6.12 15.76
CA ALA A 118 17.68 5.35 16.21
C ALA A 118 18.99 6.14 16.17
N ARG A 119 19.21 6.94 15.13
CA ARG A 119 20.45 7.70 14.94
C ARG A 119 20.71 8.66 16.09
N GLU A 120 19.69 9.39 16.52
CA GLU A 120 19.83 10.36 17.60
C GLU A 120 20.11 9.70 18.96
N LEU A 121 19.51 8.52 19.18
CA LEU A 121 19.74 7.70 20.38
C LEU A 121 21.15 7.10 20.37
N GLU A 122 21.61 6.65 19.21
CA GLU A 122 22.94 6.09 18.99
C GLU A 122 24.03 7.15 19.18
N THR A 123 23.85 8.35 18.62
CA THR A 123 24.81 9.46 18.75
C THR A 123 24.67 10.25 20.05
N GLY A 124 23.64 9.98 20.87
CA GLY A 124 23.40 10.67 22.14
C GLY A 124 22.94 12.13 22.01
N THR A 125 22.67 12.60 20.80
CA THR A 125 22.28 13.99 20.48
C THR A 125 20.93 14.37 21.10
N TYR A 126 20.06 13.38 21.36
CA TYR A 126 18.81 13.57 22.07
C TYR A 126 18.98 14.20 23.46
N LYS A 127 20.11 13.92 24.16
CA LYS A 127 20.39 14.46 25.50
C LYS A 127 20.45 15.98 25.48
N MET A 128 21.15 16.55 24.50
CA MET A 128 21.26 18.00 24.33
C MET A 128 19.88 18.60 23.99
N ALA A 129 19.13 17.97 23.08
CA ALA A 129 17.81 18.44 22.71
C ALA A 129 16.84 18.48 23.91
N TRP A 130 16.88 17.47 24.79
CA TRP A 130 15.98 17.41 25.94
C TRP A 130 16.34 18.38 27.06
N THR A 131 17.59 18.80 27.17
CA THR A 131 18.00 19.85 28.13
C THR A 131 17.53 21.25 27.73
N GLN A 132 17.17 21.47 26.46
CA GLN A 132 16.80 22.79 25.91
C GLN A 132 15.28 23.03 25.84
N SER A 133 14.55 22.77 26.93
CA SER A 133 13.10 22.99 27.06
C SER A 133 12.20 22.19 26.11
N VAL A 134 12.73 21.14 25.48
CA VAL A 134 11.97 20.25 24.59
C VAL A 134 11.71 18.93 25.32
N SER A 135 10.44 18.63 25.62
CA SER A 135 10.09 17.36 26.22
C SER A 135 10.33 16.19 25.25
N PRO A 136 10.64 14.98 25.76
CA PRO A 136 10.84 13.79 24.92
C PRO A 136 9.68 13.58 23.93
N ALA A 137 8.43 13.64 24.41
CA ALA A 137 7.26 13.47 23.54
C ALA A 137 7.17 14.50 22.40
N ARG A 138 7.51 15.78 22.66
CA ARG A 138 7.51 16.83 21.62
C ARG A 138 8.65 16.61 20.62
N TRP A 139 9.82 16.20 21.09
CA TRP A 139 10.95 15.85 20.23
C TRP A 139 10.57 14.71 19.27
N PHE A 140 9.95 13.66 19.78
CA PHE A 140 9.57 12.50 18.99
C PHE A 140 8.47 12.81 17.97
N ALA A 141 7.43 13.54 18.40
CA ALA A 141 6.37 13.99 17.50
C ALA A 141 6.92 14.84 16.35
N ALA A 142 7.85 15.76 16.64
CA ALA A 142 8.46 16.60 15.60
C ALA A 142 9.32 15.80 14.61
N LYS A 143 9.98 14.72 15.05
CA LYS A 143 10.78 13.85 14.19
C LYS A 143 9.90 13.01 13.24
N LEU A 144 8.74 12.55 13.69
CA LEU A 144 7.82 11.75 12.88
C LEU A 144 6.80 12.56 12.07
N ALA A 145 6.61 13.85 12.38
CA ALA A 145 5.62 14.68 11.69
C ALA A 145 5.83 14.71 10.17
N LEU A 146 7.06 14.92 9.70
CA LEU A 146 7.35 14.98 8.27
C LEU A 146 7.13 13.62 7.57
N PRO A 147 7.66 12.48 8.06
CA PRO A 147 7.36 11.16 7.50
C PRO A 147 5.87 10.84 7.45
N VAL A 148 5.12 11.16 8.52
CA VAL A 148 3.67 10.90 8.57
C VAL A 148 2.92 11.75 7.56
N VAL A 149 3.26 13.04 7.42
CA VAL A 149 2.65 13.91 6.40
C VAL A 149 3.01 13.44 4.99
N ALA A 150 4.27 13.04 4.76
CA ALA A 150 4.70 12.50 3.48
C ALA A 150 3.97 11.20 3.12
N ALA A 151 3.73 10.31 4.09
CA ALA A 151 2.91 9.12 3.90
C ALA A 151 1.44 9.47 3.60
N LEU A 152 0.81 10.33 4.41
CA LEU A 152 -0.60 10.69 4.24
C LEU A 152 -0.88 11.43 2.94
N ALA A 153 -0.05 12.41 2.57
CA ALA A 153 -0.29 13.22 1.38
C ALA A 153 0.38 12.61 0.15
N GLY A 154 1.69 12.31 0.24
CA GLY A 154 2.48 11.82 -0.87
C GLY A 154 2.04 10.43 -1.33
N VAL A 155 2.00 9.45 -0.43
CA VAL A 155 1.62 8.07 -0.80
C VAL A 155 0.16 8.00 -1.25
N SER A 156 -0.73 8.81 -0.68
CA SER A 156 -2.13 8.88 -1.17
C SER A 156 -2.21 9.41 -2.60
N VAL A 157 -1.48 10.48 -2.93
CA VAL A 157 -1.43 11.00 -4.31
C VAL A 157 -0.82 9.96 -5.26
N LEU A 158 0.30 9.34 -4.89
CA LEU A 158 0.94 8.33 -5.71
C LEU A 158 0.07 7.09 -5.92
N SER A 159 -0.58 6.60 -4.87
CA SER A 159 -1.45 5.44 -4.97
C SER A 159 -2.72 5.76 -5.76
N ALA A 160 -3.28 6.97 -5.61
CA ALA A 160 -4.42 7.42 -6.41
C ALA A 160 -4.06 7.55 -7.90
N LEU A 161 -2.91 8.18 -8.22
CA LEU A 161 -2.41 8.30 -9.59
C LEU A 161 -2.08 6.93 -10.18
N HIS A 162 -1.39 6.06 -9.44
CA HIS A 162 -1.10 4.70 -9.88
C HIS A 162 -2.40 3.95 -10.16
N THR A 163 -3.34 3.92 -9.20
CA THR A 163 -4.63 3.23 -9.37
C THR A 163 -5.40 3.78 -10.57
N TRP A 164 -5.35 5.10 -10.79
CA TRP A 164 -5.94 5.72 -11.96
C TRP A 164 -5.24 5.28 -13.26
N THR A 165 -3.91 5.30 -13.32
CA THR A 165 -3.12 4.81 -14.46
C THR A 165 -3.36 3.32 -14.71
N TRP A 166 -3.41 2.50 -13.68
CA TRP A 166 -3.71 1.07 -13.72
C TRP A 166 -5.13 0.80 -14.27
N ARG A 167 -6.13 1.58 -13.89
CA ARG A 167 -7.48 1.43 -14.48
C ARG A 167 -7.58 1.82 -15.96
N SER A 168 -6.52 2.33 -16.59
CA SER A 168 -6.53 2.61 -18.04
C SER A 168 -6.68 1.33 -18.88
N VAL A 169 -6.09 0.22 -18.43
CA VAL A 169 -6.02 -1.03 -19.19
C VAL A 169 -7.18 -1.97 -18.88
N ASP A 170 -7.82 -1.81 -17.72
CA ASP A 170 -9.00 -2.58 -17.30
C ASP A 170 -10.20 -2.45 -18.27
N SER A 171 -10.30 -1.33 -18.98
CA SER A 171 -11.36 -1.08 -19.98
C SER A 171 -11.11 -1.69 -21.36
N ALA A 172 -9.90 -2.21 -21.60
CA ALA A 172 -9.56 -2.98 -22.78
C ALA A 172 -9.61 -4.47 -22.42
N ASP A 173 -9.59 -5.38 -23.40
CA ASP A 173 -9.60 -6.84 -23.18
C ASP A 173 -8.36 -7.27 -22.35
N SER A 174 -8.48 -7.13 -21.03
CA SER A 174 -7.38 -6.85 -20.10
C SER A 174 -6.44 -8.05 -19.93
N GLY A 175 -6.97 -9.26 -20.12
CA GLY A 175 -6.21 -10.50 -20.15
C GLY A 175 -5.26 -10.62 -21.35
N ALA A 176 -5.45 -9.83 -22.41
CA ALA A 176 -4.56 -9.82 -23.57
C ALA A 176 -3.41 -8.79 -23.43
N LEU A 177 -3.66 -7.62 -22.84
CA LEU A 177 -2.69 -6.53 -22.82
C LEU A 177 -1.64 -6.63 -21.72
N LEU A 178 -1.99 -7.13 -20.54
CA LEU A 178 -1.05 -7.22 -19.42
C LEU A 178 -1.27 -8.56 -18.69
N VAL A 179 -0.21 -9.37 -18.63
CA VAL A 179 -0.21 -10.62 -17.87
C VAL A 179 -0.27 -10.29 -16.37
N ASP A 180 -1.06 -11.05 -15.59
CA ASP A 180 -1.28 -10.82 -14.15
C ASP A 180 -1.85 -9.43 -13.80
N TRP A 181 -2.62 -8.87 -14.74
CA TRP A 181 -3.31 -7.59 -14.57
C TRP A 181 -4.65 -7.73 -13.88
N ARG A 182 -4.61 -8.24 -12.65
CA ARG A 182 -5.82 -8.49 -11.87
C ARG A 182 -5.76 -7.68 -10.59
N TRP A 183 -6.89 -7.17 -10.13
CA TRP A 183 -6.91 -6.31 -8.93
C TRP A 183 -6.32 -6.99 -7.70
N PHE A 184 -6.38 -8.33 -7.63
CA PHE A 184 -5.86 -9.13 -6.53
C PHE A 184 -4.35 -9.35 -6.60
N ASP A 185 -3.77 -9.43 -7.81
CA ASP A 185 -2.32 -9.51 -8.02
C ASP A 185 -1.65 -8.16 -7.71
N ALA A 186 -2.33 -7.07 -8.04
CA ALA A 186 -1.88 -5.70 -7.77
C ALA A 186 -2.40 -5.12 -6.45
N PHE A 187 -3.06 -5.91 -5.60
CA PHE A 187 -3.83 -5.43 -4.44
C PHE A 187 -3.04 -4.47 -3.53
N ASP A 188 -1.79 -4.81 -3.24
CA ASP A 188 -0.94 -4.07 -2.31
C ASP A 188 -0.35 -2.78 -2.90
N ALA A 189 -0.40 -2.61 -4.23
CA ALA A 189 0.00 -1.40 -4.92
C ALA A 189 -1.15 -0.39 -5.09
N LEU A 190 -2.40 -0.86 -4.96
CA LEU A 190 -3.60 -0.10 -5.32
C LEU A 190 -4.33 0.47 -4.10
N GLY A 191 -5.13 1.51 -4.36
CA GLY A 191 -6.13 2.03 -3.44
C GLY A 191 -5.55 2.53 -2.12
N THR A 192 -5.98 1.93 -1.01
CA THR A 192 -5.65 2.40 0.34
C THR A 192 -4.52 1.62 0.99
N ALA A 193 -4.16 0.45 0.45
CA ALA A 193 -3.18 -0.44 1.03
C ALA A 193 -1.77 0.20 1.20
N PRO A 194 -1.18 0.88 0.18
CA PRO A 194 0.12 1.54 0.35
C PRO A 194 0.12 2.61 1.45
N VAL A 195 -0.99 3.36 1.61
CA VAL A 195 -1.10 4.45 2.58
C VAL A 195 -1.17 3.89 4.00
N ALA A 196 -2.08 2.94 4.23
CA ALA A 196 -2.24 2.27 5.52
C ALA A 196 -0.94 1.55 5.92
N GLY A 197 -0.35 0.81 4.99
CA GLY A 197 0.93 0.13 5.18
C GLY A 197 2.05 1.10 5.56
N SER A 198 2.16 2.25 4.89
CA SER A 198 3.21 3.23 5.19
C SER A 198 3.09 3.80 6.60
N LEU A 199 1.88 4.07 7.08
CA LEU A 199 1.65 4.51 8.44
C LEU A 199 2.00 3.44 9.48
N ALA A 200 1.61 2.18 9.23
CA ALA A 200 1.97 1.07 10.10
C ALA A 200 3.49 0.85 10.14
N ALA A 201 4.15 0.90 8.99
CA ALA A 201 5.59 0.74 8.88
C ALA A 201 6.37 1.90 9.53
N ILE A 202 5.87 3.15 9.44
CA ILE A 202 6.43 4.28 10.19
C ILE A 202 6.35 4.02 11.69
N GLY A 203 5.19 3.59 12.20
CA GLY A 203 5.02 3.24 13.61
C GLY A 203 5.95 2.13 14.05
N LEU A 204 6.05 1.06 13.25
CA LEU A 204 6.93 -0.08 13.50
C LEU A 204 8.41 0.33 13.52
N GLY A 205 8.84 1.08 12.51
CA GLY A 205 10.22 1.57 12.40
C GLY A 205 10.59 2.47 13.56
N ALA A 206 9.70 3.41 13.92
CA ALA A 206 9.94 4.29 15.05
C ALA A 206 10.03 3.53 16.39
N LEU A 207 9.18 2.52 16.60
CA LEU A 207 9.26 1.64 17.77
C LEU A 207 10.57 0.86 17.80
N ALA A 208 10.96 0.23 16.69
CA ALA A 208 12.22 -0.49 16.57
C ALA A 208 13.42 0.43 16.85
N GLY A 209 13.42 1.65 16.29
CA GLY A 209 14.46 2.64 16.55
C GLY A 209 14.56 3.04 18.01
N LEU A 210 13.43 3.17 18.71
CA LEU A 210 13.37 3.54 20.13
C LEU A 210 13.83 2.41 21.06
N LEU A 211 13.49 1.15 20.74
CA LEU A 211 13.84 -0.02 21.52
C LEU A 211 15.31 -0.42 21.32
N VAL A 212 15.76 -0.45 20.07
CA VAL A 212 17.08 -0.96 19.68
C VAL A 212 18.18 0.09 19.81
N LYS A 213 17.84 1.38 19.61
CA LYS A 213 18.74 2.54 19.80
C LYS A 213 20.01 2.52 18.94
N ARG A 214 20.06 1.66 17.92
CA ARG A 214 21.14 1.54 16.93
C ARG A 214 20.52 1.48 15.54
N VAL A 215 21.06 2.24 14.59
CA VAL A 215 20.45 2.42 13.26
C VAL A 215 20.36 1.10 12.52
N LEU A 216 21.49 0.42 12.25
CA LEU A 216 21.49 -0.79 11.42
C LEU A 216 20.60 -1.92 11.99
N PRO A 217 20.69 -2.26 13.30
CA PRO A 217 19.82 -3.30 13.85
C PRO A 217 18.35 -2.88 13.91
N ALA A 218 18.03 -1.58 14.07
CA ALA A 218 16.65 -1.10 13.98
C ALA A 218 16.08 -1.23 12.56
N MET A 219 16.87 -0.93 11.53
CA MET A 219 16.48 -1.11 10.13
C MET A 219 16.17 -2.58 9.84
N ALA A 220 17.09 -3.48 10.21
CA ALA A 220 16.91 -4.93 10.03
C ALA A 220 15.68 -5.45 10.80
N GLY A 221 15.52 -5.04 12.05
CA GLY A 221 14.36 -5.41 12.87
C GLY A 221 13.05 -4.92 12.27
N THR A 222 13.02 -3.72 11.69
CA THR A 222 11.85 -3.17 10.99
C THR A 222 11.50 -3.97 9.74
N ALA A 223 12.52 -4.35 8.96
CA ALA A 223 12.33 -5.17 7.75
C ALA A 223 11.71 -6.52 8.09
N VAL A 224 12.33 -7.24 9.05
CA VAL A 224 11.90 -8.57 9.47
C VAL A 224 10.51 -8.51 10.08
N ALA A 225 10.25 -7.59 11.01
CA ALA A 225 8.94 -7.45 11.64
C ALA A 225 7.87 -7.02 10.63
N GLY A 226 8.19 -6.14 9.68
CA GLY A 226 7.26 -5.70 8.64
C GLY A 226 6.80 -6.86 7.76
N VAL A 227 7.74 -7.67 7.30
CA VAL A 227 7.45 -8.89 6.51
C VAL A 227 6.68 -9.92 7.36
N ALA A 228 7.06 -10.10 8.63
CA ALA A 228 6.38 -11.04 9.53
C ALA A 228 4.93 -10.63 9.84
N LEU A 229 4.62 -9.32 9.90
CA LEU A 229 3.26 -8.82 10.07
C LEU A 229 2.44 -8.89 8.77
N TYR A 230 3.08 -8.72 7.62
CA TYR A 230 2.43 -8.74 6.31
C TYR A 230 1.92 -10.14 5.92
N TRP A 231 2.76 -11.17 6.03
CA TRP A 231 2.46 -12.51 5.52
C TRP A 231 1.16 -13.13 6.08
N PRO A 232 0.89 -13.10 7.40
CA PRO A 232 -0.36 -13.62 7.94
C PRO A 232 -1.59 -12.89 7.42
N LEU A 233 -1.51 -11.56 7.29
CA LEU A 233 -2.62 -10.77 6.76
C LEU A 233 -2.86 -11.08 5.27
N ALA A 234 -1.80 -11.23 4.48
CA ALA A 234 -1.90 -11.64 3.08
C ALA A 234 -2.53 -13.04 2.95
N ALA A 235 -2.14 -13.99 3.81
CA ALA A 235 -2.68 -15.35 3.81
C ALA A 235 -4.16 -15.41 4.21
N VAL A 236 -4.61 -14.55 5.13
CA VAL A 236 -6.01 -14.49 5.59
C VAL A 236 -6.87 -13.60 4.70
N ARG A 237 -6.28 -12.74 3.86
CA ARG A 237 -6.98 -11.78 2.98
C ARG A 237 -8.17 -12.35 2.21
N PRO A 238 -8.09 -13.52 1.55
CA PRO A 238 -9.23 -14.08 0.83
C PRO A 238 -10.41 -14.50 1.73
N ARG A 239 -10.20 -14.52 3.05
CA ARG A 239 -11.21 -14.91 4.05
C ARG A 239 -11.72 -13.74 4.88
N LEU A 240 -11.26 -12.50 4.60
CA LEU A 240 -11.69 -11.30 5.31
C LEU A 240 -13.10 -10.85 4.92
N LEU A 241 -13.54 -11.22 3.73
CA LEU A 241 -14.88 -10.99 3.20
C LEU A 241 -15.48 -12.34 2.80
N SER A 242 -16.79 -12.50 2.93
CA SER A 242 -17.46 -13.70 2.44
C SER A 242 -17.25 -13.83 0.92
N PRO A 243 -16.78 -14.98 0.42
CA PRO A 243 -16.62 -15.21 -1.01
C PRO A 243 -17.97 -15.52 -1.69
N GLU A 244 -17.99 -15.42 -3.00
CA GLU A 244 -19.04 -16.02 -3.83
C GLU A 244 -18.64 -17.44 -4.20
N THR A 245 -19.62 -18.34 -4.31
CA THR A 245 -19.40 -19.75 -4.63
C THR A 245 -20.14 -20.13 -5.90
N LEU A 246 -19.40 -20.62 -6.90
CA LEU A 246 -20.01 -21.31 -8.05
C LEU A 246 -20.04 -22.80 -7.80
N LEU A 247 -21.14 -23.44 -8.17
CA LEU A 247 -21.32 -24.88 -8.14
C LEU A 247 -21.52 -25.40 -9.56
N GLY A 248 -20.90 -26.53 -9.87
CA GLY A 248 -21.00 -27.15 -11.20
C GLY A 248 -20.87 -28.67 -11.14
N ARG A 249 -21.32 -29.35 -12.20
CA ARG A 249 -21.02 -30.78 -12.39
C ARG A 249 -19.55 -31.00 -12.72
N ASP A 250 -18.99 -30.08 -13.48
CA ASP A 250 -17.55 -29.96 -13.76
C ASP A 250 -16.99 -28.76 -12.98
N VAL A 251 -15.66 -28.60 -12.95
CA VAL A 251 -15.02 -27.44 -12.33
C VAL A 251 -15.50 -26.15 -13.03
N PRO A 252 -16.25 -25.27 -12.35
CA PRO A 252 -16.76 -24.06 -12.97
C PRO A 252 -15.63 -23.19 -13.52
N ALA A 253 -15.73 -22.79 -14.78
CA ALA A 253 -14.91 -21.72 -15.32
C ALA A 253 -15.43 -20.37 -14.80
N LEU A 254 -14.52 -19.49 -14.40
CA LEU A 254 -14.87 -18.10 -14.12
C LEU A 254 -14.98 -17.37 -15.45
N SER A 255 -16.16 -16.83 -15.74
CA SER A 255 -16.42 -16.07 -16.97
C SER A 255 -15.78 -14.69 -16.96
N ASP A 256 -15.61 -14.10 -15.77
CA ASP A 256 -15.01 -12.78 -15.60
C ASP A 256 -13.53 -12.89 -15.25
N GLY A 257 -12.66 -12.49 -16.18
CA GLY A 257 -11.20 -12.60 -16.08
C GLY A 257 -10.56 -11.85 -14.90
N ASP A 258 -11.30 -10.94 -14.26
CA ASP A 258 -10.88 -10.17 -13.09
C ASP A 258 -11.41 -10.75 -11.75
N SER A 259 -11.86 -12.01 -11.77
CA SER A 259 -12.31 -12.74 -10.57
C SER A 259 -11.15 -13.42 -9.85
N TRP A 260 -11.00 -13.16 -8.55
CA TRP A 260 -9.98 -13.79 -7.72
C TRP A 260 -10.43 -15.15 -7.21
N ARG A 261 -10.05 -16.22 -7.91
CA ARG A 261 -10.17 -17.59 -7.38
C ARG A 261 -9.11 -17.85 -6.31
N PHE A 262 -9.53 -18.29 -5.13
CA PHE A 262 -8.59 -18.66 -4.07
C PHE A 262 -8.84 -20.05 -3.48
N GLU A 263 -10.02 -20.62 -3.68
CA GLU A 263 -10.33 -21.98 -3.22
C GLU A 263 -11.22 -22.71 -4.23
N ARG A 264 -10.99 -24.01 -4.39
CA ARG A 264 -11.83 -24.90 -5.17
C ARG A 264 -11.78 -26.31 -4.58
N GLY A 265 -12.79 -27.11 -4.87
CA GLY A 265 -12.87 -28.49 -4.40
C GLY A 265 -14.15 -29.17 -4.83
N MET A 266 -14.46 -30.30 -4.21
CA MET A 266 -15.68 -31.05 -4.49
C MET A 266 -16.76 -30.75 -3.45
N VAL A 267 -18.02 -30.98 -3.83
CA VAL A 267 -19.17 -30.91 -2.92
C VAL A 267 -19.91 -32.23 -2.93
N SER A 268 -20.25 -32.75 -1.75
CA SER A 268 -21.06 -33.97 -1.59
C SER A 268 -22.56 -33.70 -1.71
N ALA A 269 -23.36 -34.76 -1.82
CA ALA A 269 -24.83 -34.67 -1.81
C ALA A 269 -25.40 -33.97 -0.56
N THR A 270 -24.67 -34.01 0.56
CA THR A 270 -25.03 -33.35 1.82
C THR A 270 -24.64 -31.87 1.88
N GLY A 271 -24.00 -31.33 0.82
CA GLY A 271 -23.44 -29.98 0.79
C GLY A 271 -22.06 -29.85 1.46
N ARG A 272 -21.51 -30.94 2.03
CA ARG A 272 -20.16 -30.93 2.61
C ARG A 272 -19.11 -30.66 1.54
N ARG A 273 -18.26 -29.66 1.78
CA ARG A 273 -17.07 -29.34 0.98
C ARG A 273 -15.96 -30.35 1.25
N LEU A 274 -15.33 -30.80 0.19
CA LEU A 274 -14.26 -31.77 0.18
C LEU A 274 -13.05 -31.14 -0.53
N PRO A 275 -11.83 -31.41 -0.06
CA PRO A 275 -10.63 -30.91 -0.73
C PRO A 275 -10.57 -31.41 -2.17
N GLU A 276 -9.94 -30.63 -3.04
CA GLU A 276 -9.71 -31.04 -4.41
C GLU A 276 -8.81 -32.29 -4.46
N PRO A 277 -9.28 -33.38 -5.08
CA PRO A 277 -8.49 -34.58 -5.28
C PRO A 277 -7.64 -34.44 -6.56
N ASP A 278 -6.58 -35.24 -6.67
CA ASP A 278 -5.82 -35.34 -7.92
C ASP A 278 -6.59 -36.22 -8.93
N CYS A 279 -7.52 -35.61 -9.65
CA CYS A 279 -8.38 -36.31 -10.62
C CYS A 279 -7.89 -36.26 -12.07
N VAL A 280 -6.70 -35.68 -12.32
CA VAL A 280 -6.14 -35.53 -13.67
C VAL A 280 -5.97 -36.88 -14.38
N LEU A 281 -5.60 -37.93 -13.64
CA LEU A 281 -5.46 -39.29 -14.18
C LEU A 281 -6.78 -40.07 -14.16
N LEU A 282 -7.61 -39.87 -13.14
CA LEU A 282 -8.85 -40.61 -12.89
C LEU A 282 -10.00 -40.22 -13.85
N GLU A 283 -10.07 -38.95 -14.22
CA GLU A 283 -11.09 -38.44 -15.14
C GLU A 283 -10.84 -38.92 -16.58
N LYS A 284 -9.57 -39.07 -16.98
CA LYS A 284 -9.16 -39.66 -18.28
C LYS A 284 -9.48 -41.16 -18.41
N LEU A 285 -9.65 -41.88 -17.30
CA LEU A 285 -9.77 -43.34 -17.30
C LEU A 285 -11.21 -43.83 -17.12
N GLU A 286 -12.02 -43.19 -16.27
CA GLU A 286 -13.30 -43.78 -15.84
C GLU A 286 -14.47 -42.79 -15.67
N GLY A 287 -14.25 -41.47 -15.73
CA GLY A 287 -15.31 -40.49 -15.41
C GLY A 287 -15.88 -40.61 -13.97
N ALA A 288 -15.16 -41.32 -13.08
CA ALA A 288 -15.66 -41.79 -11.79
C ALA A 288 -15.11 -41.01 -10.58
N CYS A 289 -14.39 -39.89 -10.80
CA CYS A 289 -13.75 -39.11 -9.74
C CYS A 289 -14.75 -38.69 -8.65
N LEU A 290 -15.85 -38.04 -9.04
CA LEU A 290 -16.88 -37.60 -8.11
C LEU A 290 -17.47 -38.77 -7.32
N SER A 291 -17.80 -39.86 -8.00
CA SER A 291 -18.36 -41.07 -7.39
C SER A 291 -17.42 -41.71 -6.36
N ARG A 292 -16.12 -41.84 -6.67
CA ARG A 292 -15.12 -42.39 -5.73
C ARG A 292 -14.96 -41.56 -4.46
N HIS A 293 -15.14 -40.25 -4.57
CA HIS A 293 -15.04 -39.34 -3.43
C HIS A 293 -16.40 -39.05 -2.77
N ASN A 294 -17.47 -39.75 -3.15
CA ASN A 294 -18.84 -39.47 -2.70
C ASN A 294 -19.25 -38.00 -2.90
N ALA A 295 -18.75 -37.40 -3.97
CA ALA A 295 -19.05 -36.05 -4.40
C ALA A 295 -20.12 -36.06 -5.51
N THR A 296 -20.88 -34.98 -5.60
CA THR A 296 -21.93 -34.77 -6.60
C THR A 296 -21.61 -33.61 -7.55
N GLY A 297 -20.57 -32.84 -7.26
CA GLY A 297 -20.10 -31.76 -8.12
C GLY A 297 -18.86 -31.07 -7.54
N TRP A 298 -18.55 -29.92 -8.12
CA TRP A 298 -17.42 -29.06 -7.78
C TRP A 298 -17.90 -27.72 -7.25
N TYR A 299 -17.07 -27.09 -6.41
CA TYR A 299 -17.23 -25.71 -5.99
C TYR A 299 -15.98 -24.90 -6.32
N VAL A 300 -16.18 -23.61 -6.60
CA VAL A 300 -15.13 -22.61 -6.70
C VAL A 300 -15.55 -21.41 -5.86
N ASP A 301 -14.71 -21.05 -4.89
CA ASP A 301 -14.85 -19.80 -4.16
C ASP A 301 -13.98 -18.74 -4.79
N TYR A 302 -14.58 -17.57 -5.02
CA TYR A 302 -13.92 -16.46 -5.66
C TYR A 302 -14.41 -15.12 -5.11
N HIS A 303 -13.64 -14.07 -5.38
CA HIS A 303 -14.09 -12.70 -5.22
C HIS A 303 -14.26 -12.03 -6.60
N PRO A 304 -15.47 -11.56 -6.97
CA PRO A 304 -15.65 -10.70 -8.14
C PRO A 304 -14.91 -9.36 -7.97
N ALA A 305 -14.72 -8.63 -9.07
CA ALA A 305 -14.10 -7.29 -9.07
C ALA A 305 -14.80 -6.30 -8.10
N ALA A 306 -16.11 -6.46 -7.89
CA ALA A 306 -16.89 -5.66 -6.94
C ALA A 306 -16.37 -5.75 -5.49
N HIS A 307 -15.69 -6.85 -5.13
CA HIS A 307 -15.12 -7.05 -3.79
C HIS A 307 -13.82 -6.27 -3.55
N PHE A 308 -13.23 -5.64 -4.58
CA PHE A 308 -12.00 -4.87 -4.44
C PHE A 308 -12.09 -3.80 -3.34
N TRP A 309 -13.07 -2.91 -3.39
CA TRP A 309 -13.18 -1.81 -2.43
C TRP A 309 -13.53 -2.27 -1.00
N PRO A 310 -14.50 -3.19 -0.79
CA PRO A 310 -14.74 -3.77 0.53
C PRO A 310 -13.48 -4.41 1.14
N LEU A 311 -12.74 -5.22 0.38
CA LEU A 311 -11.52 -5.86 0.87
C LEU A 311 -10.41 -4.84 1.15
N GLN A 312 -10.23 -3.83 0.29
CA GLN A 312 -9.31 -2.71 0.52
C GLN A 312 -9.64 -1.99 1.84
N GLY A 313 -10.92 -1.71 2.10
CA GLY A 313 -11.39 -1.06 3.31
C GLY A 313 -11.12 -1.89 4.58
N ILE A 314 -11.45 -3.19 4.55
CA ILE A 314 -11.18 -4.09 5.70
C ILE A 314 -9.68 -4.21 5.96
N HIS A 315 -8.89 -4.44 4.91
CA HIS A 315 -7.43 -4.51 5.02
C HIS A 315 -6.87 -3.21 5.61
N ALA A 316 -7.22 -2.06 5.02
CA ALA A 316 -6.75 -0.76 5.49
C ALA A 316 -7.16 -0.50 6.94
N GLY A 317 -8.39 -0.87 7.33
CA GLY A 317 -8.85 -0.76 8.72
C GLY A 317 -7.98 -1.56 9.70
N ILE A 318 -7.67 -2.82 9.38
CA ILE A 318 -6.80 -3.68 10.21
C ILE A 318 -5.39 -3.07 10.31
N VAL A 319 -4.82 -2.65 9.19
CA VAL A 319 -3.46 -2.10 9.14
C VAL A 319 -3.38 -0.74 9.84
N LEU A 320 -4.40 0.13 9.70
CA LEU A 320 -4.48 1.40 10.42
C LEU A 320 -4.66 1.19 11.93
N ALA A 321 -5.45 0.20 12.35
CA ALA A 321 -5.56 -0.16 13.77
C ALA A 321 -4.19 -0.60 14.33
N ALA A 322 -3.43 -1.39 13.57
CA ALA A 322 -2.05 -1.75 13.93
C ALA A 322 -1.13 -0.50 13.97
N ALA A 323 -1.26 0.42 13.01
CA ALA A 323 -0.50 1.67 13.00
C ALA A 323 -0.77 2.53 14.24
N VAL A 324 -2.04 2.66 14.64
CA VAL A 324 -2.45 3.36 15.87
C VAL A 324 -1.89 2.67 17.10
N ALA A 325 -1.98 1.34 17.18
CA ALA A 325 -1.44 0.57 18.30
C ALA A 325 0.09 0.73 18.43
N LEU A 326 0.82 0.66 17.31
CA LEU A 326 2.28 0.87 17.25
C LEU A 326 2.64 2.30 17.65
N GLY A 327 1.94 3.30 17.13
CA GLY A 327 2.16 4.71 17.48
C GLY A 327 1.89 5.00 18.95
N ALA A 328 0.76 4.50 19.48
CA ALA A 328 0.41 4.62 20.89
C ALA A 328 1.40 3.90 21.80
N GLY A 329 1.80 2.67 21.44
CA GLY A 329 2.82 1.89 22.15
C GLY A 329 4.16 2.61 22.18
N THR A 330 4.56 3.24 21.09
CA THR A 330 5.82 4.00 21.00
C THR A 330 5.78 5.25 21.90
N LEU A 331 4.68 6.01 21.87
CA LEU A 331 4.49 7.17 22.74
C LEU A 331 4.44 6.77 24.21
N TRP A 332 3.76 5.68 24.54
CA TRP A 332 3.69 5.14 25.89
C TRP A 332 5.08 4.73 26.39
N TRP A 333 5.82 3.94 25.60
CA TRP A 333 7.17 3.51 25.94
C TRP A 333 8.10 4.71 26.15
N MET A 334 7.98 5.73 25.29
CA MET A 334 8.76 6.95 25.41
C MET A 334 8.51 7.67 26.73
N ARG A 335 7.24 7.92 27.08
CA ARG A 335 6.87 8.61 28.33
C ARG A 335 7.30 7.84 29.57
N ARG A 336 7.25 6.51 29.51
CA ARG A 336 7.66 5.65 30.62
C ARG A 336 9.18 5.60 30.81
N SER A 337 9.92 5.56 29.71
CA SER A 337 11.39 5.37 29.73
C SER A 337 12.15 6.68 29.95
N TYR A 338 11.54 7.81 29.60
CA TYR A 338 12.14 9.14 29.64
C TYR A 338 11.14 10.15 30.23
N PRO A 339 11.00 10.17 31.57
CA PRO A 339 10.08 11.07 32.27
C PRO A 339 10.44 12.55 32.15
#